data_AF-A0A1G3UNF4-F1
#
_entry.id   AF-A0A1G3UNF4-F1
#
_cell.length_a   1.000
_cell.length_b   1.000
_cell.length_c   1.000
_cell.angle_alpha   90.00
_cell.angle_beta   90.00
_cell.angle_gamma   90.00
#
_symmetry.space_group_name_H-M   'P 1'
#
loop_
_entity.id
_entity.type
_entity.pdbx_description
1 polymer ?
#
loop_
_entity_poly.entity_id
_entity_poly.type
_entity_poly.pdbx_seq_one_letter_code
_entity_poly.pdbx_strand_id
1 'polypeptide(L)'
;MKPEFVAPLVLFLCSEKCPVTGRIYNAGVGYYGRAAVMTSPGTVIGDGKKVPTLEEVGAAWEKIRSLKGARELGQSQDLMGDMLAAFTPKP
;
A
#
# COMPACT_ATOMS: atom_id res chain seq x y z
N MET A 1 -3.90 18.04 -24.53
CA MET A 1 -3.51 16.68 -24.11
C MET A 1 -4.12 15.71 -25.10
N LYS A 2 -3.32 14.84 -25.74
CA LYS A 2 -3.77 13.95 -26.82
C LYS A 2 -4.18 12.57 -26.25
N PRO A 3 -5.42 12.08 -26.46
CA PRO A 3 -5.89 10.79 -25.96
C PRO A 3 -5.05 9.58 -26.41
N GLU A 4 -4.35 9.71 -27.54
CA GLU A 4 -3.49 8.69 -28.15
C GLU A 4 -2.31 8.30 -27.24
N PHE A 5 -1.96 9.11 -26.25
CA PHE A 5 -0.97 8.76 -25.23
C PHE A 5 -1.51 7.85 -24.12
N VAL A 6 -2.81 7.52 -24.13
CA VAL A 6 -3.46 6.62 -23.16
C VAL A 6 -3.96 5.35 -23.83
N ALA A 7 -4.49 5.47 -25.05
CA ALA A 7 -5.11 4.37 -25.79
C ALA A 7 -4.26 3.08 -25.86
N PRO A 8 -2.93 3.11 -26.08
CA PRO A 8 -2.12 1.90 -26.14
C PRO A 8 -2.13 1.08 -24.83
N LEU A 9 -2.06 1.75 -23.67
CA LEU A 9 -2.10 1.05 -22.38
C LEU A 9 -3.46 0.38 -22.18
N VAL A 10 -4.56 1.07 -22.52
CA VAL A 10 -5.91 0.51 -22.42
C VAL A 10 -6.06 -0.72 -23.31
N LEU A 11 -5.63 -0.63 -24.58
CA LEU A 11 -5.69 -1.77 -25.51
C LEU A 11 -4.86 -2.95 -25.02
N PHE A 12 -3.67 -2.71 -24.46
CA PHE A 12 -2.84 -3.77 -23.89
C PHE A 12 -3.54 -4.45 -22.69
N LEU A 13 -4.08 -3.66 -21.75
CA LEU A 13 -4.77 -4.17 -20.56
C LEU A 13 -6.05 -4.97 -20.89
N CYS A 14 -6.69 -4.69 -22.04
CA CYS A 14 -7.86 -5.42 -22.54
C CYS A 14 -7.52 -6.60 -23.47
N SER A 15 -6.23 -6.80 -23.80
CA SER A 15 -5.82 -7.88 -24.70
C SER A 15 -5.63 -9.21 -23.98
N GLU A 16 -5.72 -10.32 -24.71
CA GLU A 16 -5.39 -11.67 -24.21
C GLU A 16 -3.95 -11.81 -23.71
N LYS A 17 -3.05 -10.90 -24.11
CA LYS A 17 -1.65 -10.88 -23.69
C LYS A 17 -1.44 -10.22 -22.33
N CYS A 18 -2.48 -9.64 -21.72
CA CYS A 18 -2.37 -8.96 -20.42
C CYS A 18 -2.12 -9.99 -19.30
N PRO A 19 -0.96 -9.95 -18.60
CA PRO A 19 -0.61 -10.97 -17.61
C PRO A 19 -1.14 -10.66 -16.20
N VAL A 20 -1.90 -9.59 -16.02
CA VAL A 20 -2.24 -9.03 -14.69
C VAL A 20 -3.70 -8.59 -14.62
N THR A 21 -4.26 -8.65 -13.42
CA THR A 21 -5.61 -8.14 -13.10
C THR A 21 -5.59 -7.35 -11.80
N GLY A 22 -6.61 -6.50 -11.58
CA GLY A 22 -6.81 -5.76 -10.33
C GLY A 22 -5.74 -4.71 -10.01
N ARG A 23 -5.05 -4.17 -11.02
CA ARG A 23 -3.99 -3.15 -10.85
C ARG A 23 -4.44 -1.78 -11.34
N ILE A 24 -3.83 -0.73 -10.80
CA ILE A 24 -4.09 0.67 -11.13
C ILE A 24 -2.88 1.24 -11.88
N TYR A 25 -3.13 2.03 -12.94
CA TYR A 25 -2.07 2.61 -13.77
C TYR A 25 -2.33 4.08 -14.08
N ASN A 26 -1.24 4.84 -14.17
CA ASN A 26 -1.18 6.21 -14.66
C ASN A 26 -0.72 6.20 -16.12
N ALA A 27 -1.37 6.97 -16.98
CA ALA A 27 -0.97 7.11 -18.38
C ALA A 27 -1.22 8.53 -18.90
N GLY A 28 -0.28 9.07 -19.66
CA GLY A 28 -0.44 10.36 -20.32
C GLY A 28 0.89 10.93 -20.81
N VAL A 29 0.86 11.73 -21.87
CA VAL A 29 2.04 12.39 -22.48
C VAL A 29 3.24 11.45 -22.74
N GLY A 30 3.00 10.15 -22.95
CA GLY A 30 4.03 9.13 -23.14
C GLY A 30 4.60 8.52 -21.86
N TYR A 31 4.15 8.96 -20.68
CA TYR A 31 4.44 8.36 -19.39
C TYR A 31 3.44 7.25 -19.06
N TYR A 32 3.96 6.11 -18.59
CA TYR A 32 3.17 5.00 -18.07
C TYR A 32 3.76 4.56 -16.73
N GLY A 33 2.94 4.54 -15.69
CA GLY A 33 3.35 4.20 -14.33
C GLY A 33 2.31 3.35 -13.64
N ARG A 34 2.73 2.57 -12.64
CA ARG A 34 1.83 1.77 -11.81
C ARG A 34 1.52 2.52 -10.52
N ALA A 35 0.25 2.52 -10.14
CA ALA A 35 -0.21 2.98 -8.83
C ALA A 35 -0.69 1.78 -8.00
N ALA A 36 -0.48 1.84 -6.69
CA ALA A 36 -0.86 0.78 -5.77
C ALA A 36 -1.16 1.34 -4.38
N VAL A 37 -2.02 0.65 -3.64
CA VAL A 37 -2.19 0.89 -2.20
C VAL A 37 -1.10 0.14 -1.46
N MET A 38 -0.38 0.85 -0.60
CA MET A 38 0.72 0.30 0.17
C MET A 38 0.54 0.61 1.66
N THR A 39 0.97 -0.31 2.51
CA THR A 39 1.05 -0.09 3.95
C THR A 39 2.49 -0.27 4.41
N SER A 40 2.91 0.57 5.36
CA SER A 40 4.16 0.36 6.09
C SER A 40 3.95 -0.65 7.23
N PRO A 41 5.03 -1.13 7.87
CA PRO A 41 4.91 -2.06 9.00
C PRO A 41 4.13 -1.52 10.21
N GLY A 42 3.83 -0.21 10.25
CA GLY A 42 3.19 0.43 11.38
C GLY A 42 4.07 0.43 12.64
N THR A 43 3.42 0.64 13.78
CA THR A 43 4.04 0.54 15.11
C THR A 43 3.00 0.07 16.10
N VAL A 44 3.41 -0.79 17.04
CA VAL A 44 2.57 -1.11 18.20
C VAL A 44 2.79 -0.03 19.25
N ILE A 45 1.69 0.41 19.87
CA ILE A 45 1.69 1.33 21.02
C ILE A 45 0.98 0.61 22.16
N GLY A 46 1.66 0.48 23.30
CA GLY A 46 1.17 -0.30 24.43
C GLY A 46 1.27 -1.81 24.21
N ASP A 47 0.38 -2.55 24.86
CA ASP A 47 0.38 -4.02 24.96
C ASP A 47 -0.86 -4.68 24.34
N GLY A 48 -1.68 -3.89 23.63
CA GLY A 48 -2.96 -4.32 23.08
C GLY A 48 -4.06 -4.55 24.12
N LYS A 49 -3.81 -4.30 25.41
CA LYS A 49 -4.80 -4.44 26.50
C LYS A 49 -5.32 -3.09 26.98
N LYS A 50 -4.46 -2.07 27.02
CA LYS A 50 -4.85 -0.70 27.34
C LYS A 50 -4.94 0.15 26.08
N VAL A 51 -5.95 1.02 26.06
CA VAL A 51 -6.10 2.02 25.00
C VAL A 51 -4.97 3.05 25.15
N PRO A 52 -4.14 3.29 24.11
CA PRO A 52 -3.10 4.31 24.16
C PRO A 52 -3.67 5.72 24.39
N THR A 53 -2.94 6.57 25.10
CA THR A 53 -3.31 7.98 25.26
C THR A 53 -2.95 8.80 24.01
N LEU A 54 -3.49 10.03 23.93
CA LEU A 54 -3.16 10.95 22.84
C LEU A 54 -1.67 11.29 22.80
N GLU A 55 -1.05 11.43 23.98
CA GLU A 55 0.37 11.73 24.14
C GLU A 55 1.24 10.57 23.64
N GLU A 56 0.86 9.32 23.91
CA GLU A 56 1.57 8.12 23.44
C GLU A 56 1.49 7.99 21.91
N VAL A 57 0.31 8.26 21.32
CA VAL A 57 0.14 8.33 19.87
C VAL A 57 0.99 9.44 19.26
N GLY A 58 0.97 10.63 19.86
CA GLY A 58 1.78 11.78 19.45
C GLY A 58 3.29 11.48 19.47
N ALA A 59 3.78 10.82 20.52
CA ALA A 59 5.17 10.40 20.63
C ALA A 59 5.59 9.38 19.57
N ALA A 60 4.65 8.55 19.09
CA ALA A 60 4.89 7.55 18.04
C ALA A 60 4.62 8.07 16.61
N TRP A 61 4.20 9.33 16.44
CA TRP A 61 3.69 9.86 15.17
C TRP A 61 4.65 9.68 13.99
N GLU A 62 5.94 9.89 14.20
CA GLU A 62 6.98 9.70 13.17
C GLU A 62 7.03 8.26 12.64
N LYS A 63 6.78 7.27 13.49
CA LYS A 63 6.70 5.87 13.08
C LYS A 63 5.37 5.57 12.36
N ILE A 64 4.26 6.14 12.86
CA ILE A 64 2.92 5.98 12.27
C ILE A 64 2.90 6.50 10.83
N ARG A 65 3.44 7.69 10.57
CA ARG A 65 3.41 8.32 9.23
C ARG A 65 4.47 7.80 8.25
N SER A 66 5.40 6.97 8.73
CA SER A 66 6.49 6.48 7.91
C SER A 66 5.99 5.49 6.86
N LEU A 67 6.47 5.63 5.62
CA LEU A 67 6.30 4.64 4.56
C LEU A 67 7.56 3.78 4.36
N LYS A 68 8.53 3.86 5.26
CA LYS A 68 9.75 3.06 5.17
C LYS A 68 9.40 1.57 5.28
N GLY A 69 9.85 0.79 4.30
CA GLY A 69 9.54 -0.63 4.23
C GLY A 69 8.08 -0.92 3.85
N ALA A 70 7.36 0.05 3.28
CA ALA A 70 6.01 -0.18 2.81
C ALA A 70 5.96 -1.25 1.72
N ARG A 71 4.94 -2.09 1.80
CA ARG A 71 4.64 -3.11 0.83
C ARG A 71 3.23 -2.92 0.30
N GLU A 72 3.01 -3.44 -0.90
CA GLU A 72 1.67 -3.45 -1.47
C GLU A 72 0.74 -4.40 -0.72
N LEU A 73 -0.52 -3.98 -0.58
CA LEU A 73 -1.63 -4.84 -0.16
C LEU A 73 -2.33 -5.39 -1.40
N GLY A 74 -2.32 -6.72 -1.56
CA GLY A 74 -3.08 -7.39 -2.62
C GLY A 74 -4.52 -7.69 -2.20
N GLN A 75 -4.76 -7.82 -0.90
CA GLN A 75 -6.06 -8.17 -0.32
C GLN A 75 -6.15 -7.76 1.16
N SER A 76 -7.35 -7.72 1.73
CA SER A 76 -7.56 -7.27 3.12
C SER A 76 -6.87 -8.15 4.17
N GLN A 77 -6.71 -9.44 3.87
CA GLN A 77 -6.06 -10.42 4.75
C GLN A 77 -4.57 -10.11 4.94
N ASP A 78 -3.92 -9.49 3.94
CA ASP A 78 -2.52 -9.08 4.02
C ASP A 78 -2.30 -8.09 5.16
N LEU A 79 -3.19 -7.11 5.31
CA LEU A 79 -3.13 -6.10 6.37
C LEU A 79 -3.35 -6.73 7.75
N MET A 80 -4.31 -7.64 7.86
CA MET A 80 -4.57 -8.35 9.11
C MET A 80 -3.36 -9.20 9.53
N GLY A 81 -2.71 -9.87 8.58
CA GLY A 81 -1.48 -10.62 8.81
C GLY A 81 -0.34 -9.74 9.33
N ASP A 82 -0.14 -8.57 8.73
CA ASP A 82 0.87 -7.60 9.19
C ASP A 82 0.59 -7.12 10.63
N MET A 83 -0.68 -6.82 10.92
CA MET A 83 -1.09 -6.37 12.24
C MET A 83 -0.82 -7.45 13.30
N LEU A 84 -1.18 -8.70 13.04
CA LEU A 84 -0.91 -9.81 13.96
C LEU A 84 0.60 -10.03 14.17
N ALA A 85 1.39 -9.99 13.10
CA ALA A 85 2.84 -10.14 13.16
C ALA A 85 3.51 -9.01 13.98
N ALA A 86 2.93 -7.81 14.01
CA ALA A 86 3.44 -6.71 14.81
C ALA A 86 3.37 -6.97 16.33
N PHE A 87 2.46 -7.83 16.80
CA PHE A 87 2.33 -8.23 18.21
C PHE A 87 3.10 -9.51 18.57
N THR A 88 3.62 -10.24 17.57
CA THR A 88 4.43 -11.44 17.83
C THR A 88 5.89 -11.05 18.13
N PRO A 89 6.55 -11.68 19.13
CA PRO A 89 7.98 -11.48 19.35
C PRO A 89 8.77 -11.89 18.11
N LYS A 90 9.66 -11.01 17.62
CA LYS A 90 10.63 -11.42 16.60
C LYS A 90 11.65 -12.37 17.25
N PRO A 91 12.04 -13.47 16.59
CA PRO A 91 13.09 -14.36 17.08
C PRO A 91 14.43 -13.67 17.20
#